data_AF-E2A7P4-F1
#
_entry.id   AF-E2A7P4-F1
#
_cell.length_a   1.000
_cell.length_b   1.000
_cell.length_c   1.000
_cell.angle_alpha   90.00
_cell.angle_beta   90.00
_cell.angle_gamma   90.00
#
_symmetry.space_group_name_H-M   'P 1'
#
loop_
_entity.id
_entity.type
_entity.pdbx_description
1 polymer ?
#
loop_
_entity_poly.entity_id
_entity_poly.type
_entity_poly.pdbx_seq_one_letter_code
_entity_poly.pdbx_strand_id
1 'polypeptide(L)' 'DDKFPSVRLTNFENVNYYGSIKIGTPQQELKVVFDTGSANFWLFSKKCTILACCK' A
#
# COMPACT_ATOMS: atom_id res chain seq x y z
N ASP A 1 14.67 -15.41 14.21
CA ASP A 1 13.79 -14.39 14.82
C ASP A 1 12.52 -14.16 14.01
N ASP A 2 11.80 -15.23 13.66
CA ASP A 2 10.55 -15.20 12.87
C ASP A 2 9.30 -14.85 13.69
N LYS A 3 9.48 -14.08 14.77
CA LYS A 3 8.40 -13.81 15.73
C LYS A 3 7.44 -12.73 15.26
N PHE A 4 7.82 -11.95 14.23
CA PHE A 4 7.04 -10.83 13.73
C PHE A 4 6.94 -10.84 12.20
N PRO A 5 5.80 -10.41 11.63
CA PRO A 5 5.66 -10.24 10.20
C PRO A 5 6.66 -9.19 9.70
N SER A 6 7.38 -9.51 8.64
CA SER A 6 8.30 -8.59 7.96
C SER A 6 7.76 -8.22 6.59
N VAL A 7 7.90 -6.94 6.23
CA VAL A 7 7.52 -6.41 4.92
C VAL A 7 8.73 -5.71 4.33
N ARG A 8 9.08 -6.07 3.09
CA ARG A 8 10.15 -5.39 2.35
C ARG A 8 9.62 -4.06 1.80
N LEU A 9 10.30 -2.98 2.12
CA LEU A 9 10.02 -1.66 1.58
C LEU A 9 10.91 -1.37 0.37
N THR A 10 10.32 -0.75 -0.64
CA THR A 10 11.00 -0.18 -1.81
C THR A 10 11.12 1.32 -1.62
N ASN A 11 12.33 1.83 -1.82
CA ASN A 11 12.62 3.26 -1.84
C ASN A 11 12.27 3.85 -3.21
N PHE A 12 11.48 4.91 -3.22
CA PHE A 12 11.19 5.73 -4.38
C PHE A 12 11.79 7.12 -4.20
N GLU A 13 12.92 7.35 -4.88
CA GLU A 13 13.61 8.64 -4.96
C GLU A 13 14.01 9.26 -3.61
N ASN A 14 14.13 8.46 -2.54
CA ASN A 14 14.30 8.93 -1.15
C ASN A 14 13.17 9.83 -0.64
N VAL A 15 12.03 9.87 -1.35
CA VAL A 15 10.86 10.66 -0.94
C VAL A 15 9.79 9.76 -0.32
N ASN A 16 9.60 8.55 -0.84
CA ASN A 16 8.58 7.62 -0.34
C ASN A 16 9.15 6.21 -0.19
N TYR A 17 8.71 5.51 0.87
CA TYR A 17 8.99 4.09 1.08
C TYR A 17 7.67 3.33 1.07
N TYR A 18 7.51 2.39 0.14
CA TYR A 18 6.28 1.63 -0.03
C TYR A 18 6.52 0.12 -0.01
N GLY A 19 5.53 -0.66 0.37
CA GLY A 19 5.58 -2.12 0.31
C GLY A 19 4.31 -2.73 -0.28
N SER A 20 4.34 -4.03 -0.54
CA SER A 20 3.17 -4.78 -1.04
C SER A 20 2.29 -5.26 0.12
N ILE A 21 0.98 -5.11 -0.05
CA ILE A 21 -0.05 -5.73 0.78
C ILE A 21 -1.05 -6.50 -0.09
N LYS A 22 -1.88 -7.31 0.56
CA LYS A 22 -2.82 -8.22 -0.08
C LYS A 22 -4.18 -8.08 0.59
N ILE A 23 -5.23 -7.77 -0.17
CA ILE A 23 -6.57 -7.49 0.35
C ILE A 23 -7.65 -8.26 -0.39
N GLY A 24 -8.64 -8.72 0.38
CA GLY A 24 -9.87 -9.33 -0.11
C GLY A 24 -9.74 -10.81 -0.46
N THR A 25 -10.83 -11.37 -0.97
CA THR A 25 -10.92 -12.75 -1.46
C THR A 25 -11.74 -12.73 -2.77
N PRO A 26 -11.15 -13.06 -3.94
CA PRO A 26 -9.75 -13.41 -4.15
C PRO A 26 -8.81 -12.23 -3.83
N GLN A 27 -7.58 -12.59 -3.49
CA GLN A 27 -6.59 -11.64 -3.00
C GLN A 27 -6.10 -10.71 -4.11
N GLN A 28 -6.15 -9.40 -3.86
CA GLN A 28 -5.62 -8.36 -4.75
C GLN A 28 -4.35 -7.78 -4.13
N GLU A 29 -3.26 -7.79 -4.89
CA GLU A 29 -1.98 -7.21 -4.45
C GLU A 29 -1.92 -5.71 -4.79
N LEU A 30 -1.50 -4.90 -3.82
CA LEU A 30 -1.49 -3.45 -3.90
C LEU A 30 -0.20 -2.90 -3.26
N LYS A 31 0.29 -1.77 -3.75
CA LYS A 31 1.44 -1.05 -3.18
C LYS A 31 0.95 0.08 -2.31
N VAL A 32 1.47 0.18 -1.08
CA VAL A 32 1.06 1.21 -0.11
C VAL A 32 2.26 1.79 0.61
N VAL A 33 2.15 3.07 0.99
CA VAL A 33 3.07 3.71 1.92
C VAL A 33 2.65 3.34 3.34
N PHE A 34 3.60 2.83 4.13
CA PHE A 34 3.38 2.55 5.55
C PHE A 34 3.64 3.82 6.35
N ASP A 35 2.62 4.66 6.44
CA ASP A 35 2.69 6.00 7.04
C ASP A 35 2.44 5.95 8.56
N THR A 36 3.46 6.29 9.36
CA THR A 36 3.34 6.41 10.82
C THR A 36 2.77 7.75 11.27
N GLY A 37 2.63 8.72 10.37
CA GLY A 37 2.08 10.04 10.62
C GLY A 37 0.55 10.13 10.52
N SER A 38 -0.14 9.03 10.20
CA SER A 38 -1.60 8.97 10.09
C SER A 38 -2.19 7.69 10.69
N ALA A 39 -3.51 7.69 10.93
CA ALA A 39 -4.22 6.57 11.55
C ALA A 39 -5.11 5.78 10.58
N ASN A 40 -5.36 6.32 9.37
CA ASN A 40 -6.36 5.78 8.47
C ASN A 40 -5.70 4.96 7.36
N PHE A 41 -6.23 3.76 7.13
CA PHE A 41 -5.94 2.99 5.94
C PHE A 41 -7.01 3.25 4.86
N TRP A 42 -6.58 3.63 3.65
CA TRP A 42 -7.47 3.87 2.52
C TRP A 42 -6.83 3.42 1.21
N LEU A 43 -7.69 3.10 0.24
CA LEU A 43 -7.31 2.70 -1.11
C LEU A 43 -8.28 3.31 -2.11
N PHE A 44 -7.86 3.36 -3.38
CA PHE A 44 -8.77 3.72 -4.45
C PHE A 44 -9.79 2.60 -4.70
N SER A 45 -11.06 3.01 -4.80
CA SER A 45 -12.13 2.12 -5.22
C SER A 45 -12.02 1.82 -6.71
N LYS A 46 -12.43 0.61 -7.13
CA LYS A 46 -12.61 0.27 -8.55
C LYS A 46 -13.62 1.18 -9.27
N LYS A 47 -14.50 1.83 -8.52
CA LYS A 47 -15.48 2.79 -9.05
C LYS A 47 -14.93 4.22 -9.14
N CYS A 48 -13.68 4.44 -8.74
CA CYS A 48 -13.07 5.77 -8.82
C CYS A 48 -12.81 6.15 -10.28
N THR A 49 -13.30 7.32 -10.70
CA THR A 49 -13.20 7.81 -12.09
C THR A 49 -12.33 9.05 -12.24
N ILE A 50 -11.75 9.57 -11.16
CA ILE A 50 -10.81 10.68 -11.25
C ILE A 50 -9.45 10.19 -11.78
N LEU A 51 -8.73 11.08 -12.47
CA LEU A 51 -7.47 10.75 -13.13
C LEU A 51 -6.42 10.12 -12.20
N ALA A 52 -6.42 10.50 -10.91
CA ALA A 52 -5.49 9.97 -9.92
C ALA A 52 -5.67 8.46 -9.65
N CYS A 53 -6.87 7.91 -9.83
CA CYS A 53 -7.18 6.50 -9.58
C CYS A 53 -6.97 5.60 -10.80
N CYS A 54 -6.95 6.17 -12.01
CA CYS A 54 -6.88 5.42 -13.27
C CYS A 54 -5.44 5.07 -13.68
N LYS A 55 -4.46 5.35 -12.82
CA LYS A 55 -3.03 5.11 -13.06
C LYS A 55 -2.53 3.93 -12.24
#